data_AF-A0A1W6JXJ7-F1
#
_entry.id   AF-A0A1W6JXJ7-F1
#
_cell.length_a   1.000
_cell.length_b   1.000
_cell.length_c   1.000
_cell.angle_alpha   90.00
_cell.angle_beta   90.00
_cell.angle_gamma   90.00
#
_symmetry.space_group_name_H-M   'P 1'
#
loop_
_entity.id
_entity.type
_entity.pdbx_description
1 polymer ?
#
loop_
_entity_poly.entity_id
_entity_poly.type
_entity_poly.pdbx_seq_one_letter_code
_entity_poly.pdbx_strand_id
1 'polypeptide(L)'
;MPIEGIFRVSFVPYHSLKELDNAISKQGEDDILIEYKNGKQISFEKKRNIFMDSRSVEKIQDSIFSANLVPSIDLMLLVSILANNVKPFENEIIISRSENKDSFNFEIIKGKATEDDVISGNTLLLKEKASIYYDYKKKAIPKNEIIKGITWKISQ
;
A
#
# COMPACT_ATOMS: atom_id res chain seq x y z
N MET A 1 -3.26 -3.18 -14.04
CA MET A 1 -2.90 -4.61 -14.06
C MET A 1 -3.70 -5.32 -12.97
N PRO A 2 -4.11 -6.58 -13.17
CA PRO A 2 -4.75 -7.33 -12.11
C PRO A 2 -3.80 -7.54 -10.93
N ILE A 3 -4.35 -7.57 -9.71
CA ILE A 3 -3.59 -7.83 -8.50
C ILE A 3 -3.12 -9.29 -8.49
N GLU A 4 -1.87 -9.53 -8.11
CA GLU A 4 -1.29 -10.86 -7.94
C GLU A 4 -0.64 -11.00 -6.56
N GLY A 5 -0.71 -12.19 -5.98
CA GLY A 5 -0.05 -12.53 -4.72
C GLY A 5 -0.99 -13.10 -3.66
N ILE A 6 -0.46 -13.22 -2.44
CA ILE A 6 -1.16 -13.75 -1.27
C ILE A 6 -1.57 -12.59 -0.37
N PHE A 7 -2.87 -12.52 -0.05
CA PHE A 7 -3.50 -11.48 0.74
C PHE A 7 -4.03 -12.08 2.02
N ARG A 8 -3.69 -11.46 3.14
CA ARG A 8 -4.28 -11.80 4.43
C ARG A 8 -5.45 -10.86 4.71
N VAL A 9 -6.60 -11.43 5.07
CA VAL A 9 -7.79 -10.66 5.47
C VAL A 9 -7.74 -10.40 6.97
N SER A 10 -8.06 -9.18 7.39
CA SER A 10 -8.33 -8.84 8.80
C SER A 10 -9.70 -8.18 8.92
N PHE A 11 -10.43 -8.44 10.01
CA PHE A 11 -11.73 -7.84 10.27
C PHE A 11 -11.63 -6.61 11.19
N VAL A 12 -10.52 -6.49 11.91
CA VAL A 12 -10.19 -5.36 12.78
C VAL A 12 -8.96 -4.63 12.24
N PRO A 13 -8.86 -3.29 12.39
CA PRO A 13 -7.63 -2.57 12.13
C PRO A 13 -6.57 -2.88 13.19
N TYR A 14 -5.35 -3.17 12.76
CA TYR A 14 -4.17 -3.33 13.63
C TYR A 14 -3.12 -2.29 13.30
N HIS A 15 -2.34 -1.88 14.31
CA HIS A 15 -1.28 -0.90 14.16
C HIS A 15 -0.01 -1.50 13.56
N SER A 16 0.20 -2.81 13.69
CA SER A 16 1.32 -3.52 13.08
C SER A 16 0.99 -4.96 12.68
N LEU A 17 1.82 -5.54 11.81
CA LEU A 17 1.71 -6.95 11.46
C LEU A 17 1.96 -7.85 12.66
N LYS A 18 2.87 -7.45 13.56
CA LYS A 18 3.10 -8.17 14.82
C LYS A 18 1.85 -8.20 15.70
N GLU A 19 1.09 -7.11 15.75
CA GLU A 19 -0.16 -7.05 16.50
C GLU A 19 -1.21 -8.00 15.90
N LEU A 20 -1.37 -7.99 14.58
CA LEU A 20 -2.23 -8.94 13.86
C LEU A 20 -1.82 -10.39 14.09
N ASP A 21 -0.52 -10.71 13.95
CA ASP A 21 0.01 -12.07 14.20
C ASP A 21 -0.25 -12.52 15.65
N ASN A 22 -0.14 -11.60 16.62
CA ASN A 22 -0.47 -11.86 18.01
C ASN A 22 -1.99 -12.10 18.21
N ALA A 23 -2.86 -11.33 17.56
CA ALA A 23 -4.29 -11.53 17.61
C ALA A 23 -4.69 -12.90 17.04
N ILE A 24 -4.13 -13.29 15.89
CA ILE A 24 -4.32 -14.60 15.27
C ILE A 24 -3.89 -15.72 16.24
N SER A 25 -2.66 -15.65 16.77
CA SER A 25 -2.13 -16.69 17.68
C SER A 25 -2.91 -16.82 18.98
N LYS A 26 -3.49 -15.72 19.47
CA LYS A 26 -4.35 -15.70 20.67
C LYS A 26 -5.81 -16.05 20.37
N GLN A 27 -6.15 -16.45 19.14
CA GLN A 27 -7.54 -16.69 18.74
C GLN A 27 -8.44 -15.47 19.01
N GLY A 28 -7.96 -14.28 18.63
CA GLY A 28 -8.74 -13.05 18.60
C GLY A 28 -9.20 -12.65 17.19
N GLU A 29 -8.60 -13.25 16.15
CA GLU A 29 -8.84 -12.98 14.73
C GLU A 29 -8.70 -14.29 13.93
N ASP A 30 -9.43 -14.42 12.82
CA ASP A 30 -9.26 -15.52 11.86
C ASP A 30 -8.00 -15.30 10.98
N ASP A 31 -7.24 -16.36 10.69
CA ASP A 31 -6.15 -16.30 9.70
C ASP A 31 -6.66 -16.81 8.35
N ILE A 32 -7.04 -15.86 7.49
CA ILE A 32 -7.55 -16.12 6.15
C ILE A 32 -6.53 -15.60 5.15
N LEU A 33 -6.03 -16.49 4.29
CA LEU A 33 -5.12 -16.17 3.20
C LEU A 33 -5.81 -16.45 1.86
N ILE A 34 -5.78 -15.47 0.97
CA ILE A 34 -6.37 -15.57 -0.37
C ILE A 34 -5.27 -15.31 -1.40
N GLU A 35 -5.11 -16.22 -2.35
CA GLU A 35 -4.14 -16.07 -3.42
C GLU A 35 -4.82 -15.69 -4.73
N TYR A 36 -4.31 -14.63 -5.37
CA TYR A 36 -4.74 -14.17 -6.67
C TYR A 36 -3.65 -14.35 -7.72
N LYS A 37 -4.05 -14.83 -8.89
CA LYS A 37 -3.21 -14.90 -10.09
C LYS A 37 -4.00 -14.47 -11.31
N ASN A 38 -3.46 -13.55 -12.11
CA ASN A 38 -4.18 -12.90 -13.20
C ASN A 38 -5.56 -12.34 -12.78
N GLY A 39 -5.68 -11.86 -11.53
CA GLY A 39 -6.91 -11.29 -11.00
C GLY A 39 -8.01 -12.32 -10.67
N LYS A 40 -7.70 -13.61 -10.73
CA LYS A 40 -8.60 -14.69 -10.30
C LYS A 40 -8.10 -15.29 -9.00
N GLN A 41 -9.02 -15.57 -8.09
CA GLN A 41 -8.73 -16.32 -6.87
C GLN A 41 -8.33 -17.75 -7.26
N ILE A 42 -7.14 -18.19 -6.85
CA ILE A 42 -6.63 -19.54 -7.10
C ILE A 42 -6.57 -20.39 -5.83
N SER A 43 -6.45 -19.77 -4.65
CA SER A 43 -6.51 -20.47 -3.36
C SER A 43 -7.16 -19.62 -2.27
N PHE A 44 -7.76 -20.29 -1.29
CA PHE A 44 -8.40 -19.70 -0.11
C PHE A 44 -8.11 -20.61 1.09
N GLU A 45 -7.14 -20.24 1.91
CA GLU A 45 -6.78 -20.94 3.15
C GLU A 45 -7.46 -20.26 4.33
N LYS A 46 -8.15 -21.04 5.18
CA LYS A 46 -8.88 -20.54 6.33
C LYS A 46 -8.51 -21.31 7.59
N LYS A 47 -7.82 -20.65 8.52
CA LYS A 47 -7.58 -21.15 9.89
C LYS A 47 -8.50 -20.39 10.85
N ARG A 48 -9.56 -21.07 11.27
CA ARG A 48 -10.65 -20.49 12.05
C ARG A 48 -10.33 -20.37 13.52
N ASN A 49 -10.79 -19.28 14.09
CA ASN A 49 -11.14 -19.17 15.48
C ASN A 49 -12.54 -19.75 15.72
N ILE A 50 -12.72 -20.50 16.80
CA ILE A 50 -14.01 -21.06 17.21
C ILE A 50 -15.02 -20.00 17.68
N PHE A 51 -14.57 -18.77 17.94
CA PHE A 51 -15.39 -17.69 18.50
C PHE A 51 -15.93 -16.68 17.47
N MET A 52 -15.61 -16.81 16.17
CA MET A 52 -16.10 -15.91 15.10
C MET A 52 -17.30 -16.51 14.33
N ASP A 53 -18.30 -15.66 13.99
CA ASP A 53 -19.48 -16.05 13.21
C ASP A 53 -19.09 -16.49 11.79
N SER A 54 -19.43 -17.74 11.43
CA SER A 54 -19.03 -18.36 10.17
C SER A 54 -19.60 -17.69 8.92
N ARG A 55 -20.77 -17.03 9.07
CA ARG A 55 -21.53 -16.45 7.95
C ARG A 55 -20.83 -15.27 7.30
N SER A 56 -19.99 -14.56 8.04
CA SER A 56 -19.24 -13.41 7.53
C SER A 56 -18.11 -13.84 6.60
N VAL A 57 -17.45 -14.96 6.89
CA VAL A 57 -16.30 -15.44 6.12
C VAL A 57 -16.71 -16.17 4.85
N GLU A 58 -17.81 -16.93 4.89
CA GLU A 58 -18.33 -17.63 3.71
C GLU A 58 -18.71 -16.65 2.60
N LYS A 59 -19.24 -15.48 2.96
CA LYS A 59 -19.54 -14.41 1.99
C LYS A 59 -18.29 -13.84 1.32
N ILE A 60 -17.13 -13.83 1.99
CA ILE A 60 -15.89 -13.30 1.41
C ILE A 60 -15.42 -14.17 0.24
N GLN A 61 -15.57 -15.49 0.35
CA GLN A 61 -15.13 -16.44 -0.68
C GLN A 61 -15.79 -16.21 -2.05
N ASP A 62 -17.05 -15.77 -2.05
CA ASP A 62 -17.84 -15.54 -3.27
C ASP A 62 -17.85 -14.07 -3.73
N SER A 63 -17.13 -13.20 -3.02
CA SER A 63 -17.14 -11.75 -3.27
C SER A 63 -16.10 -11.31 -4.31
N ILE A 64 -16.39 -10.21 -5.02
CA ILE A 64 -15.37 -9.49 -5.78
C ILE A 64 -14.43 -8.82 -4.77
N PHE A 65 -13.20 -9.30 -4.68
CA PHE A 65 -12.21 -8.79 -3.76
C PHE A 65 -11.48 -7.58 -4.35
N SER A 66 -11.55 -6.45 -3.64
CA SER A 66 -10.72 -5.28 -3.89
C SER A 66 -9.85 -5.04 -2.66
N ALA A 67 -8.54 -5.22 -2.80
CA ALA A 67 -7.59 -4.84 -1.75
C ALA A 67 -7.02 -3.46 -2.03
N ASN A 68 -7.03 -2.61 -1.01
CA ASN A 68 -6.19 -1.43 -0.98
C ASN A 68 -4.93 -1.78 -0.17
N LEU A 69 -3.76 -1.46 -0.72
CA LEU A 69 -2.53 -1.52 0.06
C LEU A 69 -2.60 -0.42 1.13
N VAL A 70 -2.78 -0.81 2.39
CA VAL A 70 -2.70 0.09 3.54
C VAL A 70 -1.34 -0.14 4.21
N PRO A 71 -0.33 0.71 3.97
CA PRO A 71 0.96 0.57 4.63
C PRO A 71 0.84 0.82 6.14
N SER A 72 1.76 0.25 6.93
CA SER A 72 1.95 0.70 8.31
C SER A 72 2.36 2.18 8.35
N ILE A 73 2.22 2.83 9.51
CA ILE A 73 2.59 4.25 9.70
C ILE A 73 4.02 4.52 9.20
N ASP A 74 4.95 3.62 9.51
CA ASP A 74 6.36 3.73 9.11
C ASP A 74 6.57 3.68 7.59
N LEU A 75 5.62 3.10 6.86
CA LEU A 75 5.67 2.91 5.40
C LEU A 75 4.80 3.89 4.64
N MET A 76 4.05 4.75 5.34
CA MET A 76 3.12 5.69 4.73
C MET A 76 3.81 6.67 3.78
N LEU A 77 5.03 7.12 4.13
CA LEU A 77 5.85 7.97 3.27
C LEU A 77 6.51 7.21 2.12
N LEU A 78 6.80 5.93 2.30
CA LEU A 78 7.51 5.14 1.30
C LEU A 78 6.68 4.93 0.03
N VAL A 79 5.36 4.73 0.17
CA VAL A 79 4.44 4.66 -0.98
C VAL A 79 4.48 5.94 -1.80
N SER A 80 4.53 7.11 -1.13
CA SER A 80 4.63 8.40 -1.79
C SER A 80 5.98 8.58 -2.51
N ILE A 81 7.08 8.13 -1.88
CA ILE A 81 8.40 8.15 -2.50
C ILE A 81 8.42 7.26 -3.75
N LEU A 82 7.92 6.03 -3.65
CA LEU A 82 7.85 5.10 -4.78
C LEU A 82 7.02 5.66 -5.93
N ALA A 83 5.84 6.22 -5.63
CA ALA A 83 4.97 6.82 -6.65
C ALA A 83 5.68 7.92 -7.45
N ASN A 84 6.54 8.73 -6.81
CA ASN A 84 7.32 9.76 -7.49
C ASN A 84 8.51 9.22 -8.30
N ASN A 85 8.88 7.95 -8.13
CA ASN A 85 10.04 7.34 -8.78
C ASN A 85 9.66 6.28 -9.83
N VAL A 86 8.38 6.20 -10.21
CA VAL A 86 7.89 5.28 -11.21
C VAL A 86 6.98 5.96 -12.22
N LYS A 87 6.91 5.40 -13.44
CA LYS A 87 6.00 5.84 -14.50
C LYS A 87 4.59 5.31 -14.24
N PRO A 88 3.55 6.17 -14.24
CA PRO A 88 2.18 5.74 -14.00
C PRO A 88 1.74 4.67 -15.00
N PHE A 89 1.07 3.63 -14.50
CA PHE A 89 0.50 2.52 -15.28
C PHE A 89 1.51 1.65 -16.04
N GLU A 90 2.79 1.97 -16.00
CA GLU A 90 3.88 1.22 -16.63
C GLU A 90 4.80 0.55 -15.60
N ASN A 91 4.46 0.67 -14.32
CA ASN A 91 5.27 0.21 -13.21
C ASN A 91 4.84 -1.15 -12.66
N GLU A 92 5.83 -1.95 -12.28
CA GLU A 92 5.64 -3.22 -11.56
C GLU A 92 6.55 -3.19 -10.33
N ILE A 93 5.95 -3.42 -9.16
CA ILE A 93 6.63 -3.33 -7.86
C ILE A 93 6.39 -4.64 -7.10
N ILE A 94 7.47 -5.29 -6.67
CA ILE A 94 7.40 -6.40 -5.73
C ILE A 94 7.47 -5.83 -4.31
N ILE A 95 6.51 -6.25 -3.50
CA ILE A 95 6.44 -5.92 -2.08
C ILE A 95 6.65 -7.23 -1.31
N SER A 96 7.74 -7.32 -0.56
CA SER A 96 8.05 -8.48 0.25
C SER A 96 8.12 -8.12 1.73
N ARG A 97 7.67 -9.01 2.60
CA ARG A 97 7.81 -8.83 4.05
C ARG A 97 9.28 -9.01 4.42
N SER A 98 9.84 -8.05 5.14
CA SER A 98 11.20 -8.16 5.67
C SER A 98 11.24 -9.16 6.83
N GLU A 99 12.42 -9.73 7.11
CA GLU A 99 12.64 -10.69 8.20
C GLU A 99 12.21 -10.12 9.57
N ASN A 100 12.21 -8.80 9.71
CA ASN A 100 11.96 -8.07 10.96
C ASN A 100 10.47 -7.94 11.32
N LYS A 101 9.57 -8.65 10.63
CA LYS A 101 8.11 -8.76 10.82
C LYS A 101 7.26 -7.50 10.71
N ASP A 102 7.80 -6.30 10.87
CA ASP A 102 7.07 -5.01 10.81
C ASP A 102 7.56 -4.06 9.69
N SER A 103 8.51 -4.49 8.86
CA SER A 103 8.96 -3.75 7.67
C SER A 103 8.71 -4.52 6.38
N PHE A 104 8.62 -3.78 5.28
CA PHE A 104 8.46 -4.31 3.94
C PHE A 104 9.58 -3.79 3.05
N ASN A 105 10.05 -4.65 2.15
CA ASN A 105 10.99 -4.31 1.11
C ASN A 105 10.20 -4.07 -0.19
N PHE A 106 10.62 -3.05 -0.93
CA PHE A 106 9.99 -2.64 -2.18
C PHE A 106 11.03 -2.67 -3.28
N GLU A 107 10.74 -3.42 -4.33
CA GLU A 107 11.62 -3.56 -5.48
C GLU A 107 10.86 -3.14 -6.74
N ILE A 108 11.39 -2.15 -7.46
CA ILE A 108 10.82 -1.70 -8.75
C ILE A 108 11.40 -2.61 -9.84
N ILE A 109 10.56 -3.49 -10.38
CA ILE A 109 10.94 -4.42 -11.44
C ILE A 109 10.82 -3.75 -12.82
N LYS A 110 9.86 -2.82 -12.95
CA LYS A 110 9.58 -2.13 -14.21
C LYS A 110 9.09 -0.71 -13.97
N GLY A 111 9.34 0.16 -14.95
CA GLY A 111 8.80 1.52 -14.97
C GLY A 111 9.53 2.48 -14.04
N LYS A 112 10.78 2.20 -13.65
CA LYS A 112 11.61 3.14 -12.89
C LYS A 112 11.78 4.45 -13.67
N ALA A 113 11.49 5.57 -13.02
CA ALA A 113 11.66 6.89 -13.60
C ALA A 113 13.14 7.32 -13.57
N THR A 114 13.57 8.05 -14.60
CA THR A 114 14.84 8.78 -14.57
C THR A 114 14.68 10.09 -13.82
N GLU A 115 15.80 10.74 -13.49
CA GLU A 115 15.77 12.10 -12.91
C GLU A 115 15.01 13.09 -13.80
N ASP A 116 15.26 13.05 -15.12
CA ASP A 116 14.57 13.90 -16.10
C ASP A 116 13.05 13.65 -16.13
N ASP A 117 12.63 12.38 -16.01
CA ASP A 117 11.21 12.02 -15.93
C ASP A 117 10.54 12.62 -14.68
N VAL A 118 11.25 12.64 -13.55
CA VAL A 118 10.75 13.25 -12.31
C VAL A 118 10.67 14.77 -12.44
N ILE A 119 11.74 15.41 -12.94
CA ILE A 119 11.80 16.88 -13.08
C ILE A 119 10.73 17.40 -14.06
N SER A 120 10.51 16.69 -15.16
CA SER A 120 9.46 17.01 -16.14
C SER A 120 8.05 16.64 -15.68
N GLY A 121 7.93 15.96 -14.54
CA GLY A 121 6.66 15.50 -13.98
C GLY A 121 6.04 14.36 -14.79
N ASN A 122 6.80 13.60 -15.57
CA ASN A 122 6.32 12.42 -16.29
C ASN A 122 5.89 11.27 -15.34
N THR A 123 6.20 11.40 -14.05
CA THR A 123 5.72 10.50 -12.99
C THR A 123 4.32 10.83 -12.48
N LEU A 124 3.72 11.95 -12.94
CA LEU A 124 2.40 12.41 -12.50
C LEU A 124 1.33 12.23 -13.59
N LEU A 125 0.12 11.91 -13.16
CA LEU A 125 -1.08 11.90 -14.00
C LEU A 125 -1.48 13.32 -14.40
N LEU A 126 -2.15 13.45 -15.56
CA LEU A 126 -2.66 14.74 -16.04
C LEU A 126 -3.56 15.45 -15.02
N LYS A 127 -4.38 14.69 -14.29
CA LYS A 127 -5.25 15.21 -13.23
C LYS A 127 -4.43 15.83 -12.09
N GLU A 128 -3.32 15.20 -11.71
CA GLU A 128 -2.45 15.65 -10.63
C GLU A 128 -1.70 16.92 -11.07
N LYS A 129 -1.18 16.94 -12.30
CA LYS A 129 -0.58 18.14 -12.90
C LYS A 129 -1.57 19.32 -12.89
N ALA A 130 -2.82 19.09 -13.25
CA ALA A 130 -3.87 20.11 -13.23
C ALA A 130 -4.18 20.60 -11.82
N SER A 131 -4.23 19.69 -10.83
CA SER A 131 -4.42 20.06 -9.41
C SER A 131 -3.29 20.95 -8.91
N ILE A 132 -2.04 20.52 -9.13
CA ILE A 132 -0.84 21.29 -8.73
C ILE A 132 -0.83 22.67 -9.40
N TYR A 133 -1.17 22.74 -10.69
CA TYR A 133 -1.27 24.00 -11.42
C TYR A 133 -2.31 24.94 -10.79
N TYR A 134 -3.48 24.41 -10.43
CA TYR A 134 -4.55 25.19 -9.81
C TYR A 134 -4.17 25.68 -8.42
N ASP A 135 -3.56 24.83 -7.60
CA ASP A 135 -3.06 25.18 -6.26
C ASP A 135 -1.97 26.25 -6.33
N TYR A 136 -1.07 26.13 -7.31
CA TYR A 136 -0.06 27.14 -7.61
C TYR A 136 -0.70 28.48 -8.01
N LYS A 137 -1.68 28.46 -8.93
CA LYS A 137 -2.40 29.67 -9.36
C LYS A 137 -3.16 30.34 -8.23
N LYS A 138 -3.72 29.57 -7.30
CA LYS A 138 -4.41 30.06 -6.11
C LYS A 138 -3.47 30.54 -5.00
N LYS A 139 -2.15 30.40 -5.16
CA LYS A 139 -1.16 30.59 -4.08
C LYS A 139 -1.50 29.77 -2.82
N ALA A 140 -2.19 28.65 -3.00
CA ALA A 140 -2.58 27.76 -1.92
C ALA A 140 -1.40 26.90 -1.44
N ILE A 141 -0.32 26.82 -2.24
CA ILE A 141 0.92 26.15 -1.88
C ILE A 141 1.67 27.02 -0.85
N PRO A 142 1.74 26.61 0.44
CA PRO A 142 2.37 27.40 1.47
C PRO A 142 3.90 27.23 1.37
N LYS A 143 4.52 27.91 0.40
CA LYS A 143 5.95 27.78 0.06
C LYS A 143 6.87 27.84 1.28
N ASN A 144 6.60 28.74 2.21
CA ASN A 144 7.38 28.91 3.44
C ASN A 144 7.27 27.70 4.38
N GLU A 145 6.10 27.07 4.47
CA GLU A 145 5.90 25.87 5.28
C GLU A 145 6.57 24.65 4.65
N ILE A 146 6.56 24.54 3.32
CA ILE A 146 7.29 23.49 2.59
C ILE A 146 8.81 23.65 2.81
N ILE A 147 9.35 24.85 2.66
CA ILE A 147 10.77 25.12 2.89
C ILE A 147 11.14 24.79 4.34
N LYS A 148 10.37 25.27 5.33
CA LYS A 148 10.58 24.93 6.74
C LYS A 148 10.58 23.42 6.98
N GLY A 149 9.63 22.69 6.38
CA GLY A 149 9.54 21.23 6.50
C GLY A 149 10.73 20.50 5.90
N ILE A 150 11.22 20.94 4.73
CA ILE A 150 12.42 20.40 4.09
C ILE A 150 13.67 20.70 4.93
N THR A 151 13.87 21.96 5.34
CA THR A 151 15.02 22.36 6.15
C THR A 151 15.07 21.61 7.48
N TRP A 152 13.93 21.47 8.16
CA TRP A 152 13.84 20.71 9.40
C TRP A 152 14.25 19.24 9.22
N LYS A 153 13.79 18.59 8.14
CA LYS A 153 14.17 17.21 7.81
C LYS A 153 15.66 17.03 7.48
N ILE A 154 16.30 18.02 6.86
CA ILE A 154 17.74 17.97 6.53
C ILE A 154 18.61 18.25 7.76
N SER A 155 18.10 19.00 8.74
CA SER A 155 18.81 19.36 9.96
C SER A 155 18.77 18.30 11.08
N GLN A 156 18.04 17.20 10.86
CA GLN A 156 17.98 16.03 11.74
C GLN A 156 18.92 14.95 11.20
#